data_AF-A0A938ISC0-F1
#
_entry.id   AF-A0A938ISC0-F1
#
_cell.length_a   1.000
_cell.length_b   1.000
_cell.length_c   1.000
_cell.angle_alpha   90.00
_cell.angle_beta   90.00
_cell.angle_gamma   90.00
#
_symmetry.space_group_name_H-M   'P 1'
#
loop_
_entity.id
_entity.type
_entity.pdbx_description
1 polymer ?
#
loop_
_entity_poly.entity_id
_entity_poly.type
_entity_poly.pdbx_seq_one_letter_code
_entity_poly.pdbx_strand_id
1 'polypeptide(L)'
;MLQCKDCEFCEMGPEGQVQLKCNPFATIKEPECLMKWQLLRLDMMTRAYVATIAEYKRIAPLQEKLYRHMSREVDEADEADKWKRAADEDEPDDEDEDEDADADRV
;
A
#
# COMPACT_ATOMS: atom_id res chain seq x y z
N MET A 1 28.97 -30.55 -12.73
CA MET A 1 27.73 -29.96 -12.19
C MET A 1 27.34 -30.68 -10.91
N LEU A 2 27.84 -30.14 -9.80
CA LEU A 2 27.57 -30.56 -8.44
C LEU A 2 26.08 -30.34 -8.13
N GLN A 3 25.41 -31.36 -7.61
CA GLN A 3 24.06 -31.21 -7.09
C GLN A 3 24.13 -30.60 -5.69
N CYS A 4 23.19 -29.72 -5.35
CA CYS A 4 23.20 -29.06 -4.04
C CYS A 4 23.11 -30.07 -2.88
N LYS A 5 22.41 -31.20 -3.05
CA LYS A 5 22.36 -32.30 -2.08
C LYS A 5 23.73 -32.92 -1.75
N ASP A 6 24.70 -32.78 -2.65
CA ASP A 6 26.05 -33.34 -2.51
C ASP A 6 27.07 -32.26 -2.09
N CYS A 7 26.61 -31.05 -1.75
CA CYS A 7 27.43 -29.89 -1.39
C CYS A 7 27.49 -29.71 0.14
N GLU A 8 28.68 -29.50 0.68
CA GLU A 8 28.92 -29.23 2.12
C GLU A 8 28.23 -27.96 2.65
N PHE A 9 27.87 -27.04 1.77
CA PHE A 9 27.23 -25.78 2.11
C PHE A 9 25.71 -25.79 1.90
N CYS A 10 25.09 -26.93 1.66
CA CYS A 10 23.65 -27.04 1.44
C CYS A 10 23.01 -27.89 2.52
N GLU A 11 21.92 -27.38 3.10
CA GLU A 11 21.10 -28.10 4.05
C GLU A 11 19.69 -28.27 3.50
N MET A 12 19.21 -29.51 3.49
CA MET A 12 17.86 -29.87 3.09
C MET A 12 17.03 -30.11 4.35
N GLY A 13 16.05 -29.25 4.59
CA GLY A 13 15.11 -29.38 5.70
C GLY A 13 14.08 -30.50 5.46
N PRO A 14 13.39 -30.94 6.53
CA PRO A 14 12.43 -32.06 6.48
C PRO A 14 11.22 -31.81 5.58
N GLU A 15 10.86 -30.55 5.33
CA GLU A 15 9.76 -30.14 4.43
C GLU A 15 10.25 -29.73 3.03
N GLY A 16 11.46 -30.12 2.62
CA GLY A 16 12.03 -29.74 1.33
C GLY A 16 12.49 -28.28 1.25
N GLN A 17 12.61 -27.60 2.38
CA GLN A 17 13.23 -26.28 2.46
C GLN A 17 14.73 -26.40 2.18
N VAL A 18 15.23 -25.63 1.22
CA VAL A 18 16.66 -25.63 0.87
C VAL A 18 17.32 -24.41 1.48
N GLN A 19 18.34 -24.61 2.31
CA GLN A 19 19.19 -23.54 2.81
C GLN A 19 20.58 -23.64 2.22
N LEU A 20 20.98 -22.60 1.47
CA LEU A 20 22.33 -22.45 0.96
C LEU A 20 23.14 -21.59 1.93
N LYS A 21 24.14 -22.20 2.59
CA LYS A 21 25.08 -21.53 3.51
C LYS A 21 26.36 -21.03 2.81
N CYS A 22 26.48 -21.25 1.50
CA CYS A 22 27.64 -20.79 0.74
C CYS A 22 27.63 -19.26 0.59
N ASN A 23 28.80 -18.63 0.73
CA ASN A 23 28.99 -17.22 0.44
C ASN A 23 29.25 -17.03 -1.07
N PRO A 24 28.41 -16.27 -1.79
CA PRO A 24 28.56 -16.01 -3.23
C PRO A 24 29.91 -15.45 -3.68
N PHE A 25 30.67 -14.82 -2.77
CA PHE A 25 31.94 -14.18 -3.08
C PHE A 25 33.17 -14.96 -2.60
N ALA A 26 32.99 -16.02 -1.80
CA ALA A 26 34.12 -16.70 -1.16
C ALA A 26 34.08 -18.23 -1.26
N THR A 27 32.91 -18.86 -1.24
CA THR A 27 32.79 -20.33 -1.12
C THR A 27 31.98 -20.97 -2.24
N ILE A 28 31.88 -20.29 -3.38
CA ILE A 28 31.27 -20.83 -4.60
C ILE A 28 32.20 -21.87 -5.23
N LYS A 29 31.68 -23.07 -5.49
CA LYS A 29 32.42 -24.19 -6.08
C LYS A 29 32.40 -24.20 -7.61
N GLU A 30 31.26 -23.87 -8.18
CA GLU A 30 31.02 -23.86 -9.63
C GLU A 30 30.22 -22.60 -9.99
N PRO A 31 30.39 -22.01 -11.19
CA PRO A 31 29.68 -20.79 -11.59
C PRO A 31 28.15 -20.96 -11.56
N GLU A 32 27.64 -22.16 -11.80
CA GLU A 32 26.21 -22.50 -11.74
C GLU A 32 25.62 -22.36 -10.34
N CYS A 33 26.43 -22.39 -9.27
CA CYS A 33 25.95 -22.12 -7.91
C CYS A 33 25.41 -20.70 -7.75
N LEU A 34 25.91 -19.72 -8.51
CA LEU A 34 25.37 -18.35 -8.52
C LEU A 34 23.96 -18.31 -9.10
N MET A 35 23.71 -19.06 -10.17
CA MET A 35 22.37 -19.18 -10.76
C MET A 35 21.39 -19.84 -9.78
N LYS A 36 21.81 -20.91 -9.10
CA LYS A 36 20.99 -21.55 -8.06
C LYS A 36 20.69 -20.61 -6.90
N TRP A 37 21.66 -19.79 -6.51
CA TRP A 37 21.49 -18.72 -5.52
C TRP A 37 20.45 -17.68 -5.95
N GLN A 38 20.53 -17.23 -7.21
CA GLN A 38 19.56 -16.28 -7.77
C GLN A 38 18.15 -16.88 -7.78
N LEU A 39 17.99 -18.14 -8.21
CA LEU A 39 16.71 -18.83 -8.20
C LEU A 39 16.12 -18.95 -6.78
N LEU A 40 16.93 -19.34 -5.80
CA LEU A 40 16.48 -19.45 -4.40
C LEU A 40 16.03 -18.08 -3.85
N ARG A 41 16.76 -17.01 -4.18
CA ARG A 41 16.43 -15.65 -3.73
C ARG A 41 15.14 -15.15 -4.37
N LEU A 42 14.96 -15.41 -5.66
CA LEU A 42 13.74 -15.07 -6.39
C LEU A 42 12.52 -15.81 -5.83
N ASP A 43 12.63 -17.12 -5.55
CA ASP A 43 11.57 -17.90 -4.92
C ASP A 43 11.20 -17.34 -3.53
N MET A 44 12.20 -16.95 -2.73
CA MET A 44 11.94 -16.30 -1.43
C MET A 44 11.16 -14.99 -1.60
N MET A 45 11.52 -14.16 -2.58
CA MET A 45 10.82 -12.91 -2.87
C MET A 45 9.39 -13.13 -3.38
N THR A 46 9.18 -14.09 -4.28
CA THR A 46 7.84 -14.39 -4.81
C THR A 46 6.92 -14.93 -3.71
N ARG A 47 7.42 -15.82 -2.84
CA ARG A 47 6.65 -16.31 -1.67
C ARG A 47 6.26 -15.18 -0.73
N ALA A 48 7.19 -14.28 -0.41
CA ALA A 48 6.89 -13.11 0.41
C ALA A 48 5.81 -12.23 -0.24
N TYR A 49 5.90 -12.00 -1.55
CA TYR A 49 4.92 -11.20 -2.29
C TYR A 49 3.53 -11.84 -2.31
N VAL A 50 3.45 -13.16 -2.51
CA VAL A 50 2.19 -13.91 -2.45
C VAL A 50 1.56 -13.82 -1.05
N ALA A 51 2.37 -13.91 0.01
CA ALA A 51 1.89 -13.73 1.38
C ALA A 51 1.32 -12.32 1.61
N THR A 52 1.99 -11.28 1.10
CA THR A 52 1.49 -9.89 1.17
C THR A 52 0.16 -9.73 0.44
N ILE A 53 0.01 -10.32 -0.75
CA ILE A 53 -1.27 -10.30 -1.48
C ILE A 53 -2.38 -10.98 -0.68
N ALA A 54 -2.09 -12.11 -0.04
CA ALA A 54 -3.06 -12.81 0.79
C ALA A 54 -3.55 -11.93 1.95
N GLU A 55 -2.64 -11.19 2.60
CA GLU A 55 -3.02 -10.27 3.68
C GLU A 55 -3.83 -9.08 3.17
N TYR A 56 -3.47 -8.50 2.01
CA TYR A 56 -4.27 -7.45 1.39
C TYR A 56 -5.69 -7.91 1.05
N LYS A 57 -5.86 -9.14 0.56
CA LYS A 57 -7.19 -9.72 0.33
C LYS A 57 -7.98 -9.87 1.63
N ARG A 58 -7.32 -10.19 2.74
CA ARG A 58 -7.94 -10.33 4.06
C ARG A 58 -8.40 -8.98 4.62
N ILE A 59 -7.63 -7.92 4.38
CA ILE A 59 -7.89 -6.57 4.91
C ILE A 59 -8.90 -5.79 4.04
N ALA A 60 -8.99 -6.07 2.75
CA ALA A 60 -9.91 -5.39 1.82
C ALA A 60 -11.37 -5.24 2.32
N PRO A 61 -12.06 -6.28 2.84
CA PRO A 61 -13.43 -6.12 3.33
C PRO A 61 -13.54 -5.27 4.60
N LEU A 62 -12.46 -5.21 5.40
CA LEU A 62 -12.42 -4.33 6.59
C LEU A 62 -12.24 -2.88 6.18
N GLN A 63 -11.41 -2.61 5.16
CA GLN A 63 -11.27 -1.28 4.58
C GLN A 63 -12.60 -0.76 4.02
N GLU A 64 -13.36 -1.62 3.33
CA GLU A 64 -14.68 -1.25 2.81
C GLU A 64 -15.67 -0.90 3.94
N LYS A 65 -15.68 -1.68 5.03
CA LYS A 65 -16.52 -1.40 6.20
C LYS A 65 -16.12 -0.10 6.90
N LEU A 66 -14.81 0.14 7.05
CA LEU A 66 -14.29 1.36 7.64
C LEU A 66 -14.69 2.58 6.80
N TYR A 67 -14.54 2.52 5.48
CA TYR A 67 -14.93 3.60 4.59
C TYR A 67 -16.42 3.91 4.70
N ARG A 68 -17.28 2.87 4.66
CA ARG A 68 -18.74 3.05 4.82
C ARG A 68 -19.13 3.67 6.15
N HIS A 69 -18.49 3.26 7.24
CA HIS A 69 -18.77 3.83 8.56
C HIS A 69 -18.30 5.29 8.63
N MET A 70 -17.11 5.58 8.12
CA MET A 70 -16.56 6.93 8.12
C MET A 70 -17.43 7.88 7.29
N SER A 71 -17.94 7.45 6.13
CA SER A 71 -18.88 8.24 5.34
C SER A 71 -20.12 8.63 6.15
N ARG A 72 -20.71 7.68 6.90
CA ARG A 72 -21.88 7.97 7.75
C ARG A 72 -21.59 8.97 8.85
N GLU A 73 -20.45 8.84 9.53
CA GLU A 73 -20.05 9.78 10.59
C GLU A 73 -19.85 11.20 10.04
N VAL A 74 -19.30 11.31 8.82
CA VAL A 74 -19.16 12.61 8.13
C VAL A 74 -20.53 13.18 7.78
N ASP A 75 -21.43 12.36 7.22
CA ASP A 75 -22.79 12.78 6.88
C ASP A 75 -23.57 13.25 8.13
N GLU A 76 -23.45 12.51 9.24
CA GLU A 76 -24.08 12.86 10.52
C GLU A 76 -23.50 14.15 11.12
N ALA A 77 -22.18 14.36 11.02
CA ALA A 77 -21.54 15.60 11.45
C ALA A 77 -21.98 16.80 10.60
N ASP A 78 -22.08 16.63 9.28
CA ASP A 78 -22.56 17.67 8.36
C ASP A 78 -24.03 18.03 8.63
N GLU A 79 -24.89 17.03 8.89
CA GLU A 79 -26.28 17.26 9.30
C GLU A 79 -26.38 17.97 10.65
N ALA A 80 -25.53 17.60 11.62
CA ALA A 80 -25.47 18.25 12.92
C ALA A 80 -24.94 19.69 12.85
N ASP A 81 -24.21 20.06 11.80
CA ASP A 81 -23.75 21.43 11.56
C ASP A 81 -24.71 22.26 10.66
N LYS A 82 -25.77 21.65 10.11
CA LYS A 82 -26.78 22.38 9.30
C LYS A 82 -27.47 23.51 10.05
N TRP A 83 -27.74 23.36 11.35
CA TRP A 83 -28.39 24.42 12.13
C TRP A 83 -27.55 25.69 12.25
N LYS A 84 -26.21 25.59 12.14
CA LYS A 84 -25.33 26.76 12.15
C LYS A 84 -25.39 27.54 10.85
N ARG A 85 -25.56 26.84 9.71
CA ARG A 85 -25.69 27.45 8.38
C ARG A 85 -27.08 28.03 8.14
N ALA A 86 -28.13 27.38 8.67
CA ALA A 86 -29.49 27.89 8.59
C ALA A 86 -29.72 29.21 9.37
N ALA A 87 -28.86 29.51 10.36
CA ALA A 87 -28.92 30.77 11.10
C ALA A 87 -28.30 31.96 10.32
N ASP A 88 -27.47 31.69 9.31
CA ASP A 88 -26.84 32.70 8.44
C ASP A 88 -27.62 32.91 7.11
N GLU A 89 -28.63 32.07 6.80
CA GLU A 89 -29.45 32.17 5.57
C GLU A 89 -30.74 33.00 5.74
N ASP A 90 -31.01 33.54 6.94
CA ASP A 90 -32.16 34.43 7.26
C ASP A 90 -31.77 35.93 7.29
N GLU A 91 -30.57 36.30 6.85
CA GLU A 91 -30.25 37.71 6.51
C GLU A 91 -30.68 37.97 5.05
N PRO A 92 -31.59 38.93 4.79
CA PRO A 92 -31.83 39.38 3.43
C PRO A 92 -30.54 39.99 2.89
N ASP A 93 -30.05 39.40 1.80
CA ASP A 93 -28.99 39.95 0.97
C ASP A 93 -29.51 41.27 0.36
N ASP A 94 -29.28 42.39 1.07
CA ASP A 94 -29.45 43.75 0.55
C ASP A 94 -28.33 44.00 -0.47
N GLU A 95 -28.39 43.34 -1.63
CA GLU A 95 -27.71 43.76 -2.87
C GLU A 95 -28.51 44.89 -3.52
N ASP A 96 -28.61 46.04 -2.85
CA ASP A 96 -29.06 47.30 -3.47
C ASP A 96 -27.85 48.19 -3.81
N GLU A 97 -27.61 48.31 -5.12
CA GLU A 97 -27.19 49.52 -5.84
C GLU A 97 -26.01 50.34 -5.29
N ASP A 98 -24.84 50.18 -5.91
CA ASP A 98 -23.98 51.33 -6.22
C ASP A 98 -23.57 51.28 -7.70
N GLU A 99 -24.30 52.08 -8.48
CA GLU A 99 -24.09 52.43 -9.87
C GLU A 99 -22.69 53.05 -10.09
N ASP A 100 -22.08 52.68 -11.23
CA ASP A 100 -21.25 53.52 -12.10
C ASP A 100 -20.51 54.73 -11.49
N ALA A 101 -19.24 54.53 -11.11
CA ALA A 101 -18.21 55.57 -11.24
C ALA A 101 -16.81 54.94 -11.27
N ASP A 102 -16.27 54.71 -12.47
CA ASP A 102 -15.03 55.32 -12.96
C ASP A 102 -14.52 54.56 -14.20
N ALA A 103 -15.15 54.86 -15.33
CA ALA A 103 -14.63 54.54 -16.65
C ALA A 103 -13.89 55.76 -17.23
N ASP A 104 -12.89 56.34 -16.54
CA ASP A 104 -11.86 57.13 -17.23
C ASP A 104 -10.59 57.37 -16.40
N ARG A 105 -9.60 56.47 -16.49
CA ARG A 105 -8.22 56.90 -16.33
C ARG A 105 -7.21 56.01 -17.08
N VAL A 106 -6.82 56.54 -18.24
CA VAL A 106 -5.55 56.30 -18.95
C VAL A 106 -4.35 56.65 -18.06
#